data_AF-A0A087DZH8-F1
#
_entry.id   AF-A0A087DZH8-F1
#
_cell.length_a   1.000
_cell.length_b   1.000
_cell.length_c   1.000
_cell.angle_alpha   90.00
_cell.angle_beta   90.00
_cell.angle_gamma   90.00
#
_symmetry.space_group_name_H-M   'P 1'
#
loop_
_entity.id
_entity.type
_entity.pdbx_description
1 polymer ?
#
loop_
_entity_poly.entity_id
_entity_poly.type
_entity_poly.pdbx_seq_one_letter_code
_entity_poly.pdbx_strand_id
1 'polypeptide(L)'
;MSDLKTTPIAAKLRASILQQAIEGKLVPQDSNDEPASKLVERIRKERAGLIKQKKAKAPKGGESVIWKDGNGSWWERRGKSEAVCIDDEIPFDIPENWTWCRLNAIGQIIGGGTPKTGNKAYWASAEAGIPWITPADMKFVSGMTVSRGERYISELGLKESSAQLLPEGSVVMSSRAPIGYLALAGCALATNQGFKSVVPTEKSMNRWIMLSVNARMHDIKQRASGTTFAEISGAEFGRTLIPLPPMLEQSRIVSKCDELRPLTDQLEILERERAML
;
A
#
# COMPACT_ATOMS: atom_id res chain seq x y z
N MET A 1 -28.51 7.48 26.91
CA MET A 1 -27.21 6.94 27.35
C MET A 1 -26.51 6.45 26.11
N SER A 2 -25.41 7.08 25.71
CA SER A 2 -24.68 6.70 24.50
C SER A 2 -23.93 5.40 24.79
N ASP A 3 -24.35 4.30 24.17
CA ASP A 3 -23.53 3.10 24.10
C ASP A 3 -22.21 3.49 23.44
N LEU A 4 -21.15 3.64 24.24
CA LEU A 4 -19.79 3.57 23.73
C LEU A 4 -19.67 2.18 23.11
N LYS A 5 -19.80 2.09 21.79
CA LYS A 5 -19.51 0.87 21.03
C LYS A 5 -18.07 0.48 21.34
N THR A 6 -17.87 -0.41 22.30
CA THR A 6 -16.58 -1.01 22.59
C THR A 6 -16.10 -1.73 21.33
N THR A 7 -14.91 -1.38 20.85
CA THR A 7 -14.28 -2.07 19.71
C THR A 7 -14.27 -3.58 19.97
N PRO A 8 -14.78 -4.42 19.05
CA PRO A 8 -14.79 -5.87 19.20
C PRO A 8 -13.38 -6.44 19.48
N ILE A 9 -13.29 -7.52 20.24
CA ILE A 9 -12.03 -8.19 20.59
C ILE A 9 -11.33 -8.65 19.33
N ALA A 10 -12.06 -9.19 18.35
CA ALA A 10 -11.48 -9.58 17.06
C ALA A 10 -10.79 -8.41 16.36
N ALA A 11 -11.41 -7.23 16.36
CA ALA A 11 -10.83 -6.02 15.76
C ALA A 11 -9.57 -5.55 16.50
N LYS A 12 -9.57 -5.60 17.84
CA LYS A 12 -8.37 -5.30 18.66
C LYS A 12 -7.24 -6.30 18.39
N LEU A 13 -7.56 -7.59 18.28
CA LEU A 13 -6.59 -8.64 17.99
C LEU A 13 -5.97 -8.47 16.61
N ARG A 14 -6.78 -8.20 15.57
CA ARG A 14 -6.27 -7.89 14.21
C ARG A 14 -5.31 -6.69 14.23
N ALA A 15 -5.68 -5.62 14.93
CA ALA A 15 -4.82 -4.45 15.07
C ALA A 15 -3.51 -4.78 15.79
N SER A 16 -3.55 -5.60 16.83
CA SER A 16 -2.37 -6.05 17.57
C SER A 16 -1.45 -6.92 16.72
N ILE A 17 -2.01 -7.89 15.98
CA ILE A 17 -1.23 -8.73 15.03
C ILE A 17 -0.56 -7.86 13.98
N LEU A 18 -1.30 -6.89 13.41
CA LEU A 18 -0.75 -5.97 12.43
C LEU A 18 0.38 -5.12 13.00
N GLN A 19 0.22 -4.61 14.23
CA GLN A 19 1.26 -3.83 14.90
C GLN A 19 2.51 -4.68 15.17
N GLN A 20 2.34 -5.90 15.69
CA GLN A 20 3.47 -6.81 15.91
C GLN A 20 4.16 -7.20 14.60
N ALA A 21 3.42 -7.32 13.50
CA ALA A 21 3.99 -7.56 12.18
C ALA A 21 4.91 -6.41 11.75
N ILE A 22 4.47 -5.15 11.84
CA ILE A 22 5.25 -4.00 11.38
C ILE A 22 6.39 -3.58 12.33
N GLU A 23 6.38 -4.05 13.57
CA GLU A 23 7.46 -3.84 14.55
C GLU A 23 8.50 -4.98 14.56
N GLY A 24 8.33 -6.02 13.72
CA GLY A 24 9.25 -7.17 13.68
C GLY A 24 9.15 -8.09 14.90
N LYS A 25 7.99 -8.13 15.55
CA LYS A 25 7.72 -8.91 16.77
C LYS A 25 6.85 -10.14 16.52
N LEU A 26 6.23 -10.26 15.34
CA LEU A 26 5.29 -11.36 15.04
C LEU A 26 5.98 -12.70 14.77
N VAL A 27 7.23 -12.67 14.28
CA VAL A 27 8.05 -13.86 13.99
C VAL A 27 9.47 -13.65 14.54
N PRO A 28 10.23 -14.74 14.83
CA PRO A 28 11.62 -14.61 15.22
C PRO A 28 12.50 -13.95 14.15
N GLN A 29 13.44 -13.12 14.58
CA GLN A 29 14.49 -12.54 13.75
C GLN A 29 15.51 -13.62 13.35
N ASP A 30 16.09 -13.51 12.14
CA ASP A 30 17.17 -14.38 11.67
C ASP A 30 18.37 -13.52 11.25
N SER A 31 19.52 -13.71 11.92
CA SER A 31 20.74 -12.96 11.63
C SER A 31 21.38 -13.35 10.29
N ASN A 32 20.99 -14.48 9.68
CA ASN A 32 21.48 -14.91 8.38
C ASN A 32 20.70 -14.30 7.21
N ASP A 33 19.55 -13.67 7.48
CA ASP A 33 18.79 -12.98 6.45
C ASP A 33 19.57 -11.78 5.90
N GLU A 34 19.52 -11.59 4.58
CA GLU A 34 20.11 -10.39 3.97
C GLU A 34 19.40 -9.13 4.52
N PRO A 35 20.14 -8.15 5.09
CA PRO A 35 19.54 -6.94 5.63
C PRO A 35 18.70 -6.18 4.61
N ALA A 36 17.58 -5.60 5.05
CA ALA A 36 16.64 -4.89 4.19
C ALA A 36 17.28 -3.74 3.41
N SER A 37 18.34 -3.12 3.95
CA SER A 37 19.12 -2.08 3.27
C SER A 37 19.66 -2.54 1.92
N LYS A 38 20.06 -3.82 1.77
CA LYS A 38 20.54 -4.39 0.51
C LYS A 38 19.45 -4.53 -0.53
N LEU A 39 18.23 -4.89 -0.13
CA LEU A 39 17.07 -4.90 -1.02
C LEU A 39 16.79 -3.49 -1.58
N VAL A 40 16.78 -2.48 -0.71
CA VAL A 40 16.55 -1.08 -1.13
C VAL A 40 17.67 -0.59 -2.06
N GLU A 41 18.93 -0.92 -1.76
CA GLU A 41 20.06 -0.61 -2.64
C GLU A 41 19.89 -1.23 -4.04
N ARG A 42 19.45 -2.49 -4.13
CA ARG A 42 19.19 -3.18 -5.42
C ARG A 42 18.08 -2.48 -6.20
N ILE A 43 16.93 -2.21 -5.56
CA ILE A 43 15.80 -1.51 -6.16
C ILE A 43 16.22 -0.14 -6.72
N ARG A 44 17.02 0.63 -5.96
CA ARG A 44 17.53 1.94 -6.40
C ARG A 44 18.44 1.82 -7.62
N LYS A 45 19.36 0.85 -7.62
CA LYS A 45 20.28 0.61 -8.74
C LYS A 45 19.53 0.23 -10.02
N GLU A 46 18.58 -0.68 -9.91
CA GLU A 46 17.76 -1.09 -11.04
C GLU A 46 16.94 0.09 -11.60
N ARG A 47 16.27 0.84 -10.72
CA ARG A 47 15.53 2.04 -11.11
C ARG A 47 16.42 3.06 -11.81
N ALA A 48 17.62 3.33 -11.29
CA ALA A 48 18.58 4.23 -11.92
C ALA A 48 18.97 3.75 -13.33
N GLY A 49 19.11 2.43 -13.53
CA GLY A 49 19.29 1.81 -14.84
C GLY A 49 18.12 2.06 -15.80
N LEU A 50 16.89 1.84 -15.34
CA LEU A 50 15.67 2.07 -16.12
C LEU A 50 15.49 3.56 -16.48
N ILE A 51 15.84 4.48 -15.57
CA ILE A 51 15.82 5.93 -15.83
C ILE A 51 16.86 6.30 -16.90
N LYS A 52 18.09 5.76 -16.82
CA LYS A 52 19.10 5.95 -17.88
C LYS A 52 18.62 5.47 -19.25
N GLN A 53 17.85 4.38 -19.27
CA GLN A 53 17.24 3.82 -20.48
C GLN A 53 15.95 4.55 -20.92
N LYS A 54 15.51 5.60 -20.21
CA LYS A 54 14.24 6.31 -20.42
C LYS A 54 12.99 5.41 -20.32
N LYS A 55 13.09 4.27 -19.65
CA LYS A 55 11.99 3.32 -19.40
C LYS A 55 11.23 3.63 -18.10
N ALA A 56 11.80 4.46 -17.23
CA ALA A 56 11.18 4.93 -16.00
C ALA A 56 11.43 6.43 -15.80
N LYS A 57 10.53 7.09 -15.07
CA LYS A 57 10.70 8.50 -14.64
C LYS A 57 11.46 8.54 -13.32
N ALA A 58 12.28 9.57 -13.16
CA ALA A 58 12.92 9.83 -11.88
C ALA A 58 11.88 10.18 -10.80
N PRO A 59 12.08 9.77 -9.54
CA PRO A 59 11.22 10.19 -8.43
C PRO A 59 11.20 11.72 -8.31
N LYS A 60 10.00 12.28 -8.17
CA LYS A 60 9.84 13.73 -7.96
C LYS A 60 10.45 14.11 -6.60
N GLY A 61 11.44 15.00 -6.59
CA GLY A 61 12.21 15.37 -5.39
C GLY A 61 13.47 14.53 -5.17
N GLY A 62 13.78 13.59 -6.08
CA GLY A 62 14.96 12.73 -5.99
C GLY A 62 14.75 11.48 -5.16
N GLU A 63 15.73 10.57 -5.23
CA GLU A 63 15.71 9.31 -4.47
C GLU A 63 15.83 9.60 -2.97
N SER A 64 14.96 8.98 -2.17
CA SER A 64 14.99 9.05 -0.71
C SER A 64 15.95 8.01 -0.17
N VAL A 65 16.89 8.43 0.67
CA VAL A 65 17.81 7.57 1.42
C VAL A 65 17.64 7.86 2.90
N ILE A 66 17.28 6.83 3.67
CA ILE A 66 17.06 6.92 5.11
C ILE A 66 18.09 6.05 5.82
N TRP A 67 18.68 6.55 6.91
CA TRP A 67 19.62 5.83 7.75
C TRP A 67 19.53 6.30 9.20
N LYS A 68 20.01 5.45 10.12
CA LYS A 68 20.19 5.79 11.54
C LYS A 68 21.66 6.12 11.76
N ASP A 69 21.97 7.21 12.45
CA ASP A 69 23.35 7.58 12.79
C ASP A 69 23.84 6.86 14.07
N GLY A 70 25.10 7.10 14.44
CA GLY A 70 25.70 6.47 15.63
C GLY A 70 25.14 6.95 16.97
N ASN A 71 24.38 8.06 16.99
CA ASN A 71 23.72 8.58 18.18
C ASN A 71 22.26 8.09 18.27
N GLY A 72 21.77 7.37 17.26
CA GLY A 72 20.44 6.78 17.23
C GLY A 72 19.38 7.65 16.53
N SER A 73 19.74 8.80 15.97
CA SER A 73 18.81 9.64 15.20
C SER A 73 18.67 9.18 13.76
N TRP A 74 17.46 9.27 13.23
CA TRP A 74 17.12 8.95 11.85
C TRP A 74 17.23 10.16 10.95
N TRP A 75 17.88 9.96 9.81
CA TRP A 75 18.13 11.00 8.82
C TRP A 75 17.60 10.57 7.46
N GLU A 76 17.06 11.53 6.71
CA GLU A 76 16.66 11.35 5.31
C GLU A 76 17.39 12.34 4.41
N ARG A 77 17.93 11.85 3.28
CA ARG A 77 18.39 12.67 2.17
C ARG A 77 17.54 12.39 0.93
N ARG A 78 17.07 13.44 0.28
CA ARG A 78 16.32 13.36 -0.99
C ARG A 78 17.09 13.99 -2.13
N GLY A 79 17.52 13.16 -3.09
CA GLY A 79 18.29 13.61 -4.24
C GLY A 79 19.60 14.30 -3.81
N LYS A 80 19.77 15.56 -4.22
CA LYS A 80 20.94 16.40 -3.90
C LYS A 80 20.71 17.34 -2.70
N SER A 81 19.57 17.23 -2.04
CA SER A 81 19.24 18.07 -0.88
C SER A 81 20.12 17.70 0.31
N GLU A 82 20.20 18.59 1.29
CA GLU A 82 20.82 18.28 2.58
C GLU A 82 20.06 17.18 3.31
N ALA A 83 20.76 16.47 4.19
CA ALA A 83 20.16 15.49 5.07
C ALA A 83 19.34 16.21 6.15
N VAL A 84 18.14 15.73 6.42
CA VAL A 84 17.28 16.25 7.49
C VAL A 84 17.01 15.16 8.51
N CYS A 85 16.98 15.52 9.79
CA CYS A 85 16.53 14.61 10.85
C CYS A 85 15.02 14.36 10.67
N ILE A 86 14.60 13.10 10.80
CA ILE A 86 13.21 12.67 10.65
C ILE A 86 12.69 11.92 11.88
N ASP A 87 13.33 12.08 13.04
CA ASP A 87 12.94 11.40 14.28
C ASP A 87 11.45 11.61 14.62
N ASP A 88 10.91 12.80 14.40
CA ASP A 88 9.49 13.13 14.61
C ASP A 88 8.53 12.33 13.69
N GLU A 89 9.04 11.78 12.58
CA GLU A 89 8.26 10.92 11.68
C GLU A 89 8.35 9.43 12.03
N ILE A 90 9.28 9.03 12.92
CA ILE A 90 9.54 7.64 13.28
C ILE A 90 8.53 7.20 14.34
N PRO A 91 7.58 6.31 14.01
CA PRO A 91 6.48 5.98 14.90
C PRO A 91 6.85 5.00 16.01
N PHE A 92 7.90 4.20 15.81
CA PHE A 92 8.35 3.13 16.70
C PHE A 92 9.73 2.62 16.27
N ASP A 93 10.39 1.89 17.16
CA ASP A 93 11.64 1.20 16.87
C ASP A 93 11.43 -0.06 16.01
N ILE A 94 12.42 -0.36 15.18
CA ILE A 94 12.47 -1.53 14.30
C ILE A 94 13.73 -2.37 14.58
N PRO A 95 13.74 -3.67 14.25
CA PRO A 95 14.95 -4.51 14.34
C PRO A 95 16.13 -3.95 13.53
N GLU A 96 17.36 -4.28 13.95
CA GLU A 96 18.59 -3.72 13.33
C GLU A 96 18.79 -4.13 11.86
N ASN A 97 18.32 -5.32 11.48
CA ASN A 97 18.35 -5.85 10.10
C ASN A 97 17.25 -5.25 9.21
N TRP A 98 16.34 -4.44 9.77
CA TRP A 98 15.29 -3.72 9.03
C TRP A 98 15.77 -2.32 8.64
N THR A 99 15.00 -1.67 7.77
CA THR A 99 15.22 -0.26 7.44
C THR A 99 13.91 0.47 7.25
N TRP A 100 13.88 1.76 7.55
CA TRP A 100 12.78 2.62 7.15
C TRP A 100 12.96 3.04 5.68
N CYS A 101 11.89 3.01 4.90
CA CYS A 101 11.89 3.54 3.54
C CYS A 101 10.59 4.28 3.23
N ARG A 102 10.61 5.15 2.22
CA ARG A 102 9.38 5.77 1.69
C ARG A 102 8.71 4.77 0.74
N LEU A 103 7.38 4.76 0.68
CA LEU A 103 6.62 3.84 -0.17
C LEU A 103 7.03 3.92 -1.65
N ASN A 104 7.31 5.13 -2.15
CA ASN A 104 7.81 5.35 -3.50
C ASN A 104 9.26 4.85 -3.74
N ALA A 105 9.97 4.43 -2.70
CA ALA A 105 11.28 3.80 -2.81
C ALA A 105 11.18 2.32 -3.20
N ILE A 106 10.06 1.65 -2.93
CA ILE A 106 9.86 0.20 -3.17
C ILE A 106 8.75 -0.13 -4.18
N GLY A 107 8.10 0.89 -4.74
CA GLY A 107 7.09 0.72 -5.77
C GLY A 107 6.74 2.03 -6.48
N GLN A 108 6.14 1.92 -7.65
CA GLN A 108 5.66 3.07 -8.41
C GLN A 108 4.27 3.48 -7.93
N ILE A 109 4.10 4.76 -7.62
CA ILE A 109 2.79 5.31 -7.26
C ILE A 109 2.03 5.71 -8.53
N ILE A 110 0.86 5.09 -8.73
CA ILE A 110 0.00 5.28 -9.90
C ILE A 110 -1.36 5.81 -9.45
N GLY A 111 -1.79 6.95 -9.99
CA GLY A 111 -3.16 7.41 -9.85
C GLY A 111 -4.06 6.80 -10.92
N GLY A 112 -5.36 6.72 -10.65
CA GLY A 112 -6.34 6.32 -11.66
C GLY A 112 -6.89 7.49 -12.47
N GLY A 113 -7.81 7.18 -13.38
CA GLY A 113 -8.44 8.14 -14.28
C GLY A 113 -9.81 7.69 -14.74
N THR A 114 -10.64 8.64 -15.17
CA THR A 114 -11.99 8.38 -15.66
C THR A 114 -12.06 8.74 -17.14
N PRO A 115 -12.23 7.76 -18.06
CA PRO A 115 -12.55 8.07 -19.44
C PRO A 115 -13.85 8.88 -19.53
N LYS A 116 -13.99 9.71 -20.57
CA LYS A 116 -15.20 10.54 -20.75
C LYS A 116 -16.44 9.66 -20.80
N THR A 117 -17.28 9.73 -19.76
CA THR A 117 -18.41 8.80 -19.59
C THR A 117 -19.41 8.83 -20.74
N GLY A 118 -19.61 10.00 -21.38
CA GLY A 118 -20.51 10.13 -22.52
C GLY A 118 -20.00 9.50 -23.84
N ASN A 119 -18.71 9.15 -23.95
CA ASN A 119 -18.18 8.49 -25.13
C ASN A 119 -18.30 6.97 -24.99
N LYS A 120 -19.31 6.38 -25.63
CA LYS A 120 -19.57 4.93 -25.58
C LYS A 120 -18.38 4.08 -26.03
N ALA A 121 -17.53 4.56 -26.94
CA ALA A 121 -16.37 3.83 -27.45
C ALA A 121 -15.27 3.61 -26.39
N TYR A 122 -15.29 4.34 -25.28
CA TYR A 122 -14.34 4.16 -24.18
C TYR A 122 -14.73 3.05 -23.21
N TRP A 123 -15.92 2.49 -23.36
CA TRP A 123 -16.48 1.47 -22.49
C TRP A 123 -16.65 0.18 -23.29
N ALA A 124 -16.41 -0.95 -22.62
CA ALA A 124 -16.48 -2.27 -23.22
C ALA A 124 -17.35 -3.19 -22.36
N SER A 125 -17.72 -4.35 -22.92
CA SER A 125 -18.34 -5.42 -22.13
C SER A 125 -17.31 -6.07 -21.21
N ALA A 126 -17.76 -6.92 -20.28
CA ALA A 126 -16.88 -7.59 -19.34
C ALA A 126 -15.91 -8.58 -20.02
N GLU A 127 -16.32 -9.15 -21.16
CA GLU A 127 -15.57 -10.18 -21.89
C GLU A 127 -14.42 -9.61 -22.72
N ALA A 128 -14.54 -8.35 -23.17
CA ALA A 128 -13.58 -7.69 -24.06
C ALA A 128 -12.90 -6.47 -23.43
N GLY A 129 -13.30 -6.09 -22.21
CA GLY A 129 -12.86 -4.87 -21.55
C GLY A 129 -11.88 -5.10 -20.41
N ILE A 130 -11.21 -4.02 -20.02
CA ILE A 130 -10.33 -3.97 -18.85
C ILE A 130 -11.18 -3.59 -17.64
N PRO A 131 -11.15 -4.35 -16.52
CA PRO A 131 -11.86 -3.97 -15.31
C PRO A 131 -11.49 -2.56 -14.87
N TRP A 132 -12.49 -1.72 -14.59
CA TRP A 132 -12.27 -0.36 -14.15
C TRP A 132 -12.90 -0.13 -12.78
N ILE A 133 -12.04 -0.01 -11.77
CA ILE A 133 -12.43 -0.07 -10.35
C ILE A 133 -12.64 1.34 -9.79
N THR A 134 -13.77 1.53 -9.12
CA THR A 134 -14.12 2.70 -8.33
C THR A 134 -14.19 2.34 -6.84
N PRO A 135 -14.17 3.32 -5.91
CA PRO A 135 -14.32 3.03 -4.48
C PRO A 135 -15.63 2.27 -4.14
N ALA A 136 -16.68 2.41 -4.96
CA ALA A 136 -17.93 1.68 -4.79
C ALA A 136 -17.82 0.18 -5.15
N ASP A 137 -16.82 -0.18 -5.96
CA ASP A 137 -16.54 -1.56 -6.38
C ASP A 137 -15.78 -2.35 -5.31
N MET A 138 -15.37 -1.72 -4.20
CA MET A 138 -14.68 -2.41 -3.11
C MET A 138 -15.57 -3.44 -2.40
N LYS A 139 -16.89 -3.39 -2.63
CA LYS A 139 -17.85 -4.46 -2.30
C LYS A 139 -17.55 -5.79 -3.01
N PHE A 140 -16.80 -5.78 -4.11
CA PHE A 140 -16.41 -6.97 -4.87
C PHE A 140 -15.06 -7.57 -4.45
N VAL A 141 -14.42 -7.03 -3.41
CA VAL A 141 -13.20 -7.62 -2.86
C VAL A 141 -13.52 -9.01 -2.30
N SER A 142 -12.76 -10.01 -2.74
CA SER A 142 -12.82 -11.37 -2.22
C SER A 142 -11.47 -11.75 -1.64
N GLY A 143 -11.44 -12.20 -0.38
CA GLY A 143 -10.19 -12.42 0.35
C GLY A 143 -9.42 -11.12 0.54
N MET A 144 -8.42 -10.83 -0.31
CA MET A 144 -7.69 -9.56 -0.34
C MET A 144 -7.64 -8.94 -1.75
N THR A 145 -8.30 -9.55 -2.72
CA THR A 145 -8.15 -9.19 -4.14
C THR A 145 -9.42 -8.58 -4.70
N VAL A 146 -9.24 -7.66 -5.66
CA VAL A 146 -10.30 -7.17 -6.54
C VAL A 146 -9.91 -7.48 -7.98
N SER A 147 -10.81 -8.14 -8.71
CA SER A 147 -10.58 -8.53 -10.10
C SER A 147 -11.68 -8.05 -11.06
N ARG A 148 -12.73 -7.41 -10.53
CA ARG A 148 -13.84 -6.87 -11.31
C ARG A 148 -14.42 -5.62 -10.67
N GLY A 149 -14.99 -4.76 -11.50
CA GLY A 149 -15.84 -3.66 -11.09
C GLY A 149 -17.16 -3.71 -11.85
N GLU A 150 -18.03 -2.75 -11.61
CA GLU A 150 -19.31 -2.62 -12.32
C GLU A 150 -19.12 -2.27 -13.81
N ARG A 151 -17.98 -1.66 -14.17
CA ARG A 151 -17.70 -1.16 -15.52
C ARG A 151 -16.34 -1.60 -16.01
N TYR A 152 -16.23 -1.65 -17.33
CA TYR A 152 -15.02 -2.03 -18.05
C TYR A 152 -14.70 -0.97 -19.10
N ILE A 153 -13.42 -0.64 -19.23
CA ILE A 153 -12.94 0.32 -20.22
C ILE A 153 -12.36 -0.43 -21.42
N SER A 154 -12.55 0.13 -22.61
CA SER A 154 -11.89 -0.39 -23.82
C SER A 154 -10.42 0.03 -23.84
N GLU A 155 -9.62 -0.58 -24.71
CA GLU A 155 -8.24 -0.14 -24.97
C GLU A 155 -8.18 1.35 -25.39
N LEU A 156 -9.16 1.79 -26.19
CA LEU A 156 -9.29 3.19 -26.57
C LEU A 156 -9.58 4.08 -25.36
N GLY A 157 -10.46 3.65 -24.46
CA GLY A 157 -10.76 4.37 -23.22
C GLY A 157 -9.56 4.49 -22.29
N LEU A 158 -8.73 3.45 -22.22
CA LEU A 158 -7.46 3.48 -21.47
C LEU A 158 -6.48 4.48 -22.12
N LYS A 159 -6.29 4.39 -23.44
CA LYS A 159 -5.32 5.22 -24.19
C LYS A 159 -5.69 6.71 -24.19
N GLU A 160 -6.97 7.03 -24.31
CA GLU A 160 -7.48 8.41 -24.45
C GLU A 160 -7.93 9.02 -23.11
N SER A 161 -7.47 8.46 -21.98
CA SER A 161 -7.75 9.00 -20.65
C SER A 161 -6.50 8.99 -19.77
N SER A 162 -6.64 9.50 -18.54
CA SER A 162 -5.57 9.42 -17.53
C SER A 162 -5.55 8.08 -16.78
N ALA A 163 -6.46 7.16 -17.09
CA ALA A 163 -6.45 5.82 -16.50
C ALA A 163 -5.16 5.10 -16.88
N GLN A 164 -4.61 4.32 -15.95
CA GLN A 164 -3.42 3.53 -16.19
C GLN A 164 -3.70 2.07 -15.88
N LEU A 165 -3.10 1.19 -16.69
CA LEU A 165 -3.19 -0.25 -16.48
C LEU A 165 -2.26 -0.63 -15.33
N LEU A 166 -2.83 -1.21 -14.30
CA LEU A 166 -2.13 -1.78 -13.16
C LEU A 166 -1.94 -3.28 -13.42
N PRO A 167 -0.72 -3.81 -13.30
CA PRO A 167 -0.52 -5.25 -13.37
C PRO A 167 -1.14 -5.97 -12.15
N GLU A 168 -1.43 -7.25 -12.32
CA GLU A 168 -1.83 -8.13 -11.23
C GLU A 168 -0.81 -8.08 -10.07
N GLY A 169 -1.31 -8.03 -8.84
CA GLY A 169 -0.51 -7.89 -7.63
C GLY A 169 -0.23 -6.45 -7.22
N SER A 170 -0.67 -5.46 -8.00
CA SER A 170 -0.62 -4.05 -7.57
C SER A 170 -1.48 -3.83 -6.32
N VAL A 171 -1.03 -2.98 -5.40
CA VAL A 171 -1.80 -2.60 -4.21
C VAL A 171 -2.66 -1.39 -4.58
N VAL A 172 -3.98 -1.49 -4.50
CA VAL A 172 -4.92 -0.40 -4.79
C VAL A 172 -5.49 0.16 -3.50
N MET A 173 -5.41 1.48 -3.30
CA MET A 173 -5.94 2.15 -2.11
C MET A 173 -6.86 3.31 -2.50
N SER A 174 -8.08 3.35 -1.97
CA SER A 174 -9.01 4.45 -2.23
C SER A 174 -8.49 5.72 -1.54
N SER A 175 -8.15 6.72 -2.34
CA SER A 175 -7.58 7.98 -1.84
C SER A 175 -8.62 9.01 -1.44
N ARG A 176 -9.91 8.73 -1.63
CA ARG A 176 -11.05 9.58 -1.26
C ARG A 176 -12.34 8.77 -1.17
N ALA A 177 -13.30 9.29 -0.43
CA ALA A 177 -14.70 8.85 -0.39
C ALA A 177 -14.93 7.31 -0.27
N PRO A 178 -14.54 6.67 0.85
CA PRO A 178 -13.64 7.14 1.91
C PRO A 178 -12.18 6.80 1.62
N ILE A 179 -11.26 7.39 2.38
CA ILE A 179 -9.85 6.99 2.35
C ILE A 179 -9.68 5.63 3.04
N GLY A 180 -9.01 4.70 2.36
CA GLY A 180 -8.44 3.51 2.99
C GLY A 180 -9.09 2.17 2.67
N TYR A 181 -10.00 2.07 1.71
CA TYR A 181 -10.26 0.77 1.11
C TYR A 181 -8.99 0.28 0.44
N LEU A 182 -8.62 -0.97 0.69
CA LEU A 182 -7.33 -1.52 0.31
C LEU A 182 -7.53 -2.93 -0.24
N ALA A 183 -6.96 -3.21 -1.41
CA ALA A 183 -6.97 -4.53 -2.03
C ALA A 183 -5.73 -4.75 -2.91
N LEU A 184 -5.51 -5.99 -3.32
CA LEU A 184 -4.60 -6.36 -4.39
C LEU A 184 -5.37 -6.44 -5.70
N ALA A 185 -4.79 -5.97 -6.79
CA ALA A 185 -5.28 -6.25 -8.12
C ALA A 185 -5.16 -7.76 -8.39
N GLY A 186 -6.28 -8.47 -8.53
CA GLY A 186 -6.31 -9.91 -8.80
C GLY A 186 -6.21 -10.25 -10.29
N CYS A 187 -6.17 -9.24 -11.15
CA CYS A 187 -5.86 -9.31 -12.57
C CYS A 187 -5.29 -7.95 -13.03
N ALA A 188 -4.92 -7.83 -14.30
CA ALA A 188 -4.64 -6.51 -14.86
C ALA A 188 -5.93 -5.66 -14.88
N LEU A 189 -5.89 -4.47 -14.30
CA LEU A 189 -7.07 -3.61 -14.14
C LEU A 189 -6.69 -2.13 -14.16
N ALA A 190 -7.68 -1.26 -14.32
CA ALA A 190 -7.53 0.18 -14.16
C ALA A 190 -8.38 0.68 -12.97
N THR A 191 -8.07 1.87 -12.47
CA THR A 191 -8.83 2.51 -11.38
C THR A 191 -9.29 3.90 -11.80
N ASN A 192 -10.33 4.42 -11.14
CA ASN A 192 -10.70 5.82 -11.26
C ASN A 192 -9.76 6.75 -10.47
N GLN A 193 -9.93 8.07 -10.62
CA GLN A 193 -9.10 9.07 -9.93
C GLN A 193 -9.15 8.98 -8.40
N GLY A 194 -10.16 8.28 -7.86
CA GLY A 194 -10.35 8.06 -6.43
C GLY A 194 -9.42 7.00 -5.83
N PHE A 195 -8.46 6.49 -6.59
CA PHE A 195 -7.40 5.61 -6.09
C PHE A 195 -6.01 6.25 -6.20
N LYS A 196 -5.14 5.83 -5.29
CA LYS A 196 -3.68 5.85 -5.48
C LYS A 196 -3.18 4.43 -5.23
N SER A 197 -2.46 3.90 -6.21
CA SER A 197 -2.03 2.50 -6.23
C SER A 197 -0.51 2.43 -6.16
N VAL A 198 0.00 1.30 -5.68
CA VAL A 198 1.42 0.97 -5.67
C VAL A 198 1.62 -0.23 -6.58
N VAL A 199 2.44 -0.05 -7.62
CA VAL A 199 2.98 -1.17 -8.40
C VAL A 199 4.32 -1.53 -7.76
N PRO A 200 4.45 -2.66 -7.03
CA PRO A 200 5.70 -3.03 -6.37
C PRO A 200 6.83 -3.18 -7.37
N THR A 201 8.05 -2.79 -7.01
CA THR A 201 9.22 -3.09 -7.85
C THR A 201 9.46 -4.60 -7.90
N GLU A 202 9.35 -5.28 -6.75
CA GLU A 202 9.32 -6.75 -6.67
C GLU A 202 7.89 -7.21 -6.37
N LYS A 203 7.29 -8.00 -7.27
CA LYS A 203 5.89 -8.46 -7.13
C LYS A 203 5.67 -9.20 -5.79
N SER A 204 6.66 -9.93 -5.29
CA SER A 204 6.61 -10.66 -4.02
C SER A 204 6.39 -9.78 -2.79
N MET A 205 6.72 -8.48 -2.86
CA MET A 205 6.50 -7.54 -1.76
C MET A 205 5.05 -7.07 -1.65
N ASN A 206 4.17 -7.39 -2.60
CA ASN A 206 2.81 -6.83 -2.65
C ASN A 206 2.01 -7.00 -1.35
N ARG A 207 2.09 -8.18 -0.71
CA ARG A 207 1.43 -8.48 0.56
C ARG A 207 2.05 -7.71 1.71
N TRP A 208 3.37 -7.59 1.77
CA TRP A 208 4.06 -6.77 2.77
C TRP A 208 3.70 -5.28 2.63
N ILE A 209 3.71 -4.76 1.40
CA ILE A 209 3.31 -3.38 1.10
C ILE A 209 1.87 -3.14 1.51
N MET A 210 0.95 -4.06 1.20
CA MET A 210 -0.44 -3.97 1.65
C MET A 210 -0.55 -3.93 3.18
N LEU A 211 0.10 -4.85 3.90
CA LEU A 211 0.10 -4.87 5.37
C LEU A 211 0.62 -3.53 5.93
N SER A 212 1.73 -3.05 5.39
CA SER A 212 2.34 -1.80 5.84
C SER A 212 1.47 -0.58 5.54
N VAL A 213 0.84 -0.50 4.36
CA VAL A 213 -0.12 0.57 4.04
C VAL A 213 -1.33 0.53 4.97
N ASN A 214 -1.82 -0.66 5.32
CA ASN A 214 -2.92 -0.81 6.28
C ASN A 214 -2.51 -0.31 7.67
N ALA A 215 -1.32 -0.68 8.13
CA ALA A 215 -0.82 -0.28 9.44
C ALA A 215 -0.56 1.24 9.53
N ARG A 216 -0.15 1.85 8.42
CA ARG A 216 0.08 3.30 8.29
C ARG A 216 -1.17 4.09 7.88
N MET A 217 -2.34 3.46 7.83
CA MET A 217 -3.58 4.09 7.34
C MET A 217 -3.99 5.33 8.15
N HIS A 218 -3.70 5.35 9.45
CA HIS A 218 -3.96 6.52 10.29
C HIS A 218 -3.12 7.74 9.87
N ASP A 219 -1.80 7.56 9.68
CA ASP A 219 -0.90 8.59 9.15
C ASP A 219 -1.33 9.07 7.75
N ILE A 220 -1.67 8.13 6.86
CA ILE A 220 -2.17 8.43 5.51
C ILE A 220 -3.40 9.33 5.56
N LYS A 221 -4.35 9.06 6.47
CA LYS A 221 -5.56 9.87 6.64
C LYS A 221 -5.26 11.26 7.20
N GLN A 222 -4.32 11.39 8.14
CA GLN A 222 -3.93 12.68 8.71
C GLN A 222 -3.25 13.60 7.69
N ARG A 223 -2.53 13.03 6.72
CA ARG A 223 -1.88 13.78 5.63
C ARG A 223 -2.80 14.03 4.43
N ALA A 224 -4.07 13.63 4.50
CA ALA A 224 -5.06 13.96 3.48
C ALA A 224 -5.47 15.44 3.59
N SER A 225 -5.74 16.05 2.43
CA SER A 225 -6.10 17.47 2.33
C SER A 225 -7.50 17.64 1.76
N GLY A 226 -8.11 18.80 1.98
CA GLY A 226 -9.47 19.13 1.50
C GLY A 226 -10.49 19.20 2.64
N THR A 227 -11.29 20.27 2.65
CA THR A 227 -12.25 20.57 3.73
C THR A 227 -13.56 19.79 3.60
N THR A 228 -14.08 19.67 2.37
CA THR A 228 -15.35 18.96 2.10
C THR A 228 -15.14 17.47 1.79
N PHE A 229 -14.08 17.15 1.04
CA PHE A 229 -13.73 15.78 0.69
C PHE A 229 -12.22 15.60 0.84
N ALA A 230 -11.82 14.96 1.94
CA ALA A 230 -10.43 14.62 2.17
C ALA A 230 -9.91 13.69 1.07
N GLU A 231 -8.76 14.05 0.49
CA GLU A 231 -8.02 13.25 -0.47
C GLU A 231 -6.52 13.30 -0.19
N ILE A 232 -5.87 12.13 -0.24
CA ILE A 232 -4.40 12.05 -0.22
C ILE A 232 -3.84 12.12 -1.65
N SER A 233 -2.90 13.04 -1.87
CA SER A 233 -2.22 13.16 -3.17
C SER A 233 -1.29 11.97 -3.42
N GLY A 234 -0.98 11.67 -4.69
CA GLY A 234 0.00 10.62 -5.00
C GLY A 234 1.40 10.90 -4.46
N ALA A 235 1.78 12.18 -4.34
CA ALA A 235 3.05 12.57 -3.76
C ALA A 235 3.10 12.29 -2.25
N GLU A 236 2.04 12.64 -1.52
CA GLU A 236 1.94 12.36 -0.08
C GLU A 236 1.82 10.87 0.21
N PHE A 237 1.02 10.15 -0.58
CA PHE A 237 0.92 8.70 -0.45
C PHE A 237 2.26 8.02 -0.67
N GLY A 238 3.02 8.44 -1.68
CA GLY A 238 4.38 7.96 -1.93
C GLY A 238 5.39 8.27 -0.82
N ARG A 239 5.16 9.32 -0.03
CA ARG A 239 6.00 9.71 1.12
C ARG A 239 5.68 8.93 2.41
N THR A 240 4.70 8.02 2.38
CA THR A 240 4.39 7.20 3.55
C THR A 240 5.63 6.40 3.97
N LEU A 241 6.01 6.55 5.23
CA LEU A 241 7.14 5.87 5.83
C LEU A 241 6.72 4.43 6.21
N ILE A 242 7.44 3.45 5.68
CA ILE A 242 7.16 2.01 5.80
C ILE A 242 8.37 1.31 6.42
N PRO A 243 8.18 0.45 7.44
CA PRO A 243 9.26 -0.40 7.92
C PRO A 243 9.46 -1.54 6.92
N LEU A 244 10.71 -1.82 6.56
CA LEU A 244 11.05 -2.84 5.57
C LEU A 244 11.93 -3.91 6.23
N PRO A 245 11.44 -5.15 6.36
CA PRO A 245 12.21 -6.32 6.77
C PRO A 245 13.09 -6.86 5.63
N PRO A 246 14.06 -7.73 5.93
CA PRO A 246 14.60 -8.69 4.97
C PRO A 246 13.51 -9.42 4.17
N MET A 247 13.80 -9.76 2.92
CA MET A 247 12.80 -10.37 2.03
C MET A 247 12.26 -11.72 2.53
N LEU A 248 13.14 -12.54 3.13
CA LEU A 248 12.73 -13.82 3.72
C LEU A 248 11.83 -13.60 4.94
N GLU A 249 12.17 -12.65 5.80
CA GLU A 249 11.33 -12.27 6.92
C GLU A 249 9.96 -11.70 6.50
N GLN A 250 9.90 -10.87 5.45
CA GLN A 250 8.62 -10.43 4.87
C GLN A 250 7.71 -11.62 4.56
N SER A 251 8.28 -12.68 3.97
CA SER A 251 7.54 -13.90 3.63
C SER A 251 7.08 -14.66 4.87
N ARG A 252 7.92 -14.77 5.90
CA ARG A 252 7.56 -15.39 7.19
C ARG A 252 6.44 -14.62 7.89
N ILE A 253 6.52 -13.29 7.94
CA ILE A 253 5.49 -12.43 8.55
C ILE A 253 4.15 -12.55 7.80
N VAL A 254 4.17 -12.44 6.47
CA VAL A 254 2.96 -12.58 5.64
C VAL A 254 2.31 -13.94 5.86
N SER A 255 3.11 -15.01 5.88
CA SER A 255 2.63 -16.37 6.14
C SER A 255 1.99 -16.49 7.52
N LYS A 256 2.59 -15.89 8.55
CA LYS A 256 2.03 -15.90 9.90
C LYS A 256 0.73 -15.10 9.99
N CYS A 257 0.64 -13.97 9.32
CA CYS A 257 -0.61 -13.19 9.21
C CYS A 257 -1.73 -14.02 8.52
N ASP A 258 -1.39 -14.79 7.48
CA ASP A 258 -2.34 -15.65 6.78
C ASP A 258 -2.81 -16.82 7.65
N GLU A 259 -1.93 -17.40 8.46
CA GLU A 259 -2.27 -18.43 9.44
C GLU A 259 -3.25 -17.91 10.50
N LEU A 260 -3.04 -16.68 10.99
CA LEU A 260 -3.84 -16.09 12.08
C LEU A 260 -5.18 -15.50 11.59
N ARG A 261 -5.28 -15.15 10.30
CA ARG A 261 -6.46 -14.46 9.76
C ARG A 261 -7.77 -15.24 9.97
N PRO A 262 -7.89 -16.55 9.62
CA PRO A 262 -9.12 -17.30 9.82
C PRO A 262 -9.57 -17.34 11.28
N LEU A 263 -8.63 -17.37 12.23
CA LEU A 263 -8.94 -17.34 13.67
C LEU A 263 -9.58 -16.01 14.07
N THR A 264 -9.05 -14.90 13.55
CA THR A 264 -9.64 -13.57 13.80
C THR A 264 -11.00 -13.39 13.10
N ASP A 265 -11.18 -13.99 11.91
CA ASP A 265 -12.47 -13.98 11.19
C ASP A 265 -13.53 -14.77 11.97
N GLN A 266 -13.17 -15.96 12.48
CA GLN A 266 -14.05 -16.79 13.30
C GLN A 266 -14.43 -16.10 14.62
N LEU A 267 -13.46 -15.46 15.29
CA LEU A 267 -13.73 -14.72 16.53
C LEU A 267 -14.75 -13.60 16.30
N GLU A 268 -14.65 -12.88 15.17
CA GLU A 268 -15.60 -11.81 14.84
C GLU A 268 -17.02 -12.34 14.60
N ILE A 269 -17.15 -13.51 13.96
CA ILE A 269 -18.45 -14.18 13.77
C ILE A 269 -19.07 -14.51 15.13
N LEU A 270 -18.31 -15.15 16.01
CA LEU A 270 -18.77 -15.53 17.36
C LEU A 270 -19.16 -14.31 18.21
N GLU A 271 -18.41 -13.19 18.11
CA GLU A 271 -18.76 -11.95 18.80
C GLU A 271 -20.09 -11.36 18.31
N ARG A 272 -20.36 -11.42 17.00
CA ARG A 272 -21.62 -10.95 16.42
C ARG A 272 -22.79 -11.84 16.83
N GLU A 273 -22.63 -13.16 16.81
CA GLU A 273 -23.65 -14.11 17.25
C GLU A 273 -24.01 -13.89 18.72
N ARG A 274 -22.99 -13.72 19.59
CA ARG A 274 -23.21 -13.43 21.01
C ARG A 274 -23.98 -12.12 21.23
N ALA A 275 -23.73 -11.09 20.42
CA ALA A 275 -24.40 -9.80 20.54
C ALA A 275 -25.87 -9.81 20.06
N MET A 276 -26.31 -10.86 19.37
CA MET A 276 -27.68 -11.05 18.91
C MET A 276 -28.54 -11.89 19.87
N LEU A 277 -27.92 -12.52 20.88
CA LEU A 277 -28.58 -13.25 21.96
C LEU A 277 -28.95 -12.32 23.12
#